data_AF-A0A496LDW3-F1
#
_entry.id   AF-A0A496LDW3-F1
#
_cell.length_a   1.000
_cell.length_b   1.000
_cell.length_c   1.000
_cell.angle_alpha   90.00
_cell.angle_beta   90.00
_cell.angle_gamma   90.00
#
_symmetry.space_group_name_H-M   'P 1'
#
loop_
_entity.id
_entity.type
_entity.pdbx_description
1 polymer ?
#
loop_
_entity_poly.entity_id
_entity_poly.type
_entity_poly.pdbx_seq_one_letter_code
_entity_poly.pdbx_strand_id
1 'polypeptide(L)'
;MARKSLNNNLAKAKKNKNDEFYTQLVDIENELKHYKNHFKDKTVYCNCDDPRVSNFFHYFSYNFENLGLKKLITTCYKNQNMELFSQNSSERAIYLEYNGDKNGDKVPNPTEIGIKLLKGDGDFRSPESIELLKQADIVVTNPPFSLFREYVAQLVEYNKKFLIIGSMNAITYKEIFPFIAQNKIWLGY
;
A
#
# COMPACT_ATOMS: atom_id res chain seq x y z
N MET A 1 -39.90 29.34 -4.41
CA MET A 1 -38.44 29.10 -4.52
C MET A 1 -38.14 27.71 -3.98
N ALA A 2 -37.65 26.80 -4.81
CA ALA A 2 -37.37 25.42 -4.43
C ALA A 2 -36.11 25.35 -3.53
N ARG A 3 -36.23 24.66 -2.41
CA ARG A 3 -35.19 24.47 -1.40
C ARG A 3 -34.08 23.59 -2.01
N LYS A 4 -32.95 24.20 -2.39
CA LYS A 4 -31.79 23.50 -2.97
C LYS A 4 -31.23 22.53 -1.93
N SER A 5 -31.46 21.25 -2.15
CA SER A 5 -30.99 20.15 -1.29
C SER A 5 -29.45 20.18 -1.18
N LEU A 6 -28.93 20.45 0.02
CA LEU A 6 -27.52 20.36 0.38
C LEU A 6 -27.05 18.91 0.62
N ASN A 7 -27.90 17.90 0.35
CA ASN A 7 -27.61 16.50 0.67
C ASN A 7 -26.60 15.83 -0.26
N ASN A 8 -26.27 16.41 -1.43
CA ASN A 8 -25.31 15.81 -2.35
C ASN A 8 -23.88 15.79 -1.77
N ASN A 9 -23.50 16.81 -0.97
CA ASN A 9 -22.18 16.86 -0.33
C ASN A 9 -22.07 15.86 0.82
N LEU A 10 -23.15 15.63 1.58
CA LEU A 10 -23.19 14.64 2.65
C LEU A 10 -23.21 13.21 2.11
N ALA A 11 -23.89 12.96 0.99
CA ALA A 11 -23.86 11.66 0.31
C ALA A 11 -22.47 11.37 -0.29
N LYS A 12 -21.83 12.38 -0.89
CA LYS A 12 -20.45 12.29 -1.39
C LYS A 12 -19.44 12.10 -0.23
N ALA A 13 -19.60 12.81 0.88
CA ALA A 13 -18.77 12.63 2.07
C ALA A 13 -18.98 11.25 2.76
N LYS A 14 -20.21 10.73 2.78
CA LYS A 14 -20.49 9.36 3.27
C LYS A 14 -19.93 8.28 2.36
N LYS A 15 -19.98 8.47 1.04
CA LYS A 15 -19.36 7.57 0.06
C LYS A 15 -17.84 7.61 0.21
N ASN A 16 -17.27 8.82 0.33
CA ASN A 16 -15.86 9.03 0.63
C ASN A 16 -15.42 8.44 1.99
N LYS A 17 -16.29 8.36 3.01
CA LYS A 17 -15.98 7.66 4.28
C LYS A 17 -15.79 6.15 4.13
N ASN A 18 -16.41 5.54 3.12
CA ASN A 18 -16.13 4.15 2.77
C ASN A 18 -14.91 4.03 1.83
N ASP A 19 -14.64 5.08 1.03
CA ASP A 19 -13.41 5.20 0.25
C ASP A 19 -12.20 5.65 1.10
N GLU A 20 -12.38 6.10 2.36
CA GLU A 20 -11.31 6.43 3.32
C GLU A 20 -10.39 5.23 3.63
N PHE A 21 -10.85 4.02 3.30
CA PHE A 21 -10.09 2.78 3.47
C PHE A 21 -9.21 2.43 2.25
N TYR A 22 -9.41 3.08 1.09
CA TYR A 22 -8.62 2.82 -0.13
C TYR A 22 -7.95 4.09 -0.63
N THR A 23 -6.63 4.06 -0.77
CA THR A 23 -5.86 5.17 -1.34
C THR A 23 -6.16 5.30 -2.82
N GLN A 24 -6.58 6.49 -3.28
CA GLN A 24 -6.88 6.70 -4.69
C GLN A 24 -5.57 6.81 -5.49
N LEU A 25 -5.57 6.33 -6.73
CA LEU A 25 -4.40 6.45 -7.61
C LEU A 25 -3.92 7.90 -7.74
N VAL A 26 -4.85 8.85 -7.82
CA VAL A 26 -4.51 10.29 -7.90
C VAL A 26 -3.76 10.79 -6.67
N ASP A 27 -4.08 10.28 -5.47
CA ASP A 27 -3.36 10.65 -4.24
C ASP A 27 -1.95 10.08 -4.26
N ILE A 28 -1.80 8.84 -4.72
CA ILE A 28 -0.51 8.16 -4.90
C ILE A 28 0.36 8.92 -5.90
N GLU A 29 -0.18 9.27 -7.08
CA GLU A 29 0.54 10.02 -8.11
C GLU A 29 0.95 11.41 -7.63
N ASN A 30 0.08 12.10 -6.91
CA ASN A 30 0.35 13.42 -6.38
C ASN A 30 1.46 13.43 -5.35
N GLU A 31 1.52 12.43 -4.46
CA GLU A 31 2.59 12.34 -3.47
C GLU A 31 3.88 11.80 -4.10
N LEU A 32 3.81 10.67 -4.81
CA LEU A 32 4.99 9.96 -5.31
C LEU A 32 5.77 10.73 -6.38
N LYS A 33 5.17 11.73 -7.04
CA LYS A 33 5.91 12.61 -7.97
C LYS A 33 7.09 13.32 -7.31
N HIS A 34 7.04 13.57 -6.00
CA HIS A 34 8.10 14.24 -5.25
C HIS A 34 9.28 13.33 -4.92
N TYR A 35 9.09 12.00 -4.97
CA TYR A 35 10.09 11.03 -4.51
C TYR A 35 10.69 10.17 -5.63
N LYS A 36 10.38 10.45 -6.91
CA LYS A 36 10.80 9.62 -8.06
C LYS A 36 12.27 9.21 -8.03
N ASN A 37 13.16 10.14 -7.70
CA ASN A 37 14.61 9.91 -7.67
C ASN A 37 15.08 8.96 -6.55
N HIS A 38 14.24 8.69 -5.55
CA HIS A 38 14.58 7.79 -4.44
C HIS A 38 14.34 6.31 -4.76
N PHE A 39 13.64 6.00 -5.86
CA PHE A 39 13.24 4.64 -6.21
C PHE A 39 14.25 3.89 -7.09
N LYS A 40 15.21 4.58 -7.70
CA LYS A 40 16.18 3.95 -8.60
C LYS A 40 16.98 2.84 -7.89
N ASP A 41 17.04 1.68 -8.55
CA ASP A 41 17.70 0.45 -8.09
C ASP A 41 17.16 -0.09 -6.76
N LYS A 42 15.94 0.32 -6.36
CA LYS A 42 15.30 -0.09 -5.09
C LYS A 42 14.28 -1.20 -5.26
N THR A 43 14.16 -1.99 -4.19
CA THR A 43 13.03 -2.90 -3.98
C THR A 43 11.93 -2.18 -3.20
N VAL A 44 10.76 -2.03 -3.81
CA VAL A 44 9.58 -1.44 -3.17
C VAL A 44 8.64 -2.55 -2.68
N TYR A 45 8.15 -2.42 -1.45
CA TYR A 45 7.16 -3.32 -0.89
C TYR A 45 5.86 -2.57 -0.57
N CYS A 46 4.77 -2.98 -1.20
CA CYS A 46 3.42 -2.48 -0.99
C CYS A 46 2.61 -3.54 -0.24
N ASN A 47 2.85 -3.69 1.06
CA ASN A 47 2.09 -4.62 1.90
C ASN A 47 0.82 -3.98 2.45
N CYS A 48 -0.13 -4.79 2.91
CA CYS A 48 -1.44 -4.34 3.40
C CYS A 48 -2.39 -3.77 2.33
N ASP A 49 -2.10 -4.01 1.05
CA ASP A 49 -2.98 -3.65 -0.04
C ASP A 49 -3.66 -4.91 -0.62
N ASP A 50 -4.87 -4.83 -1.14
CA ASP A 50 -5.48 -5.95 -1.86
C ASP A 50 -4.91 -5.95 -3.30
N PRO A 51 -4.01 -6.88 -3.66
CA PRO A 51 -3.34 -6.89 -4.96
C PRO A 51 -4.30 -7.01 -6.14
N ARG A 52 -5.55 -7.43 -5.91
CA ARG A 52 -6.58 -7.52 -6.96
C ARG A 52 -7.10 -6.14 -7.38
N VAL A 53 -6.96 -5.13 -6.53
CA VAL A 53 -7.46 -3.76 -6.73
C VAL A 53 -6.47 -2.67 -6.28
N SER A 54 -5.24 -3.05 -5.98
CA SER A 54 -4.20 -2.21 -5.38
C SER A 54 -3.77 -1.08 -6.31
N ASN A 55 -4.10 0.16 -5.94
CA ASN A 55 -3.63 1.34 -6.67
C ASN A 55 -2.11 1.55 -6.49
N PHE A 56 -1.51 1.07 -5.39
CA PHE A 56 -0.06 1.09 -5.22
C PHE A 56 0.63 0.16 -6.22
N PHE A 57 0.17 -1.08 -6.35
CA PHE A 57 0.70 -2.02 -7.33
C PHE A 57 0.49 -1.49 -8.74
N HIS A 58 -0.69 -0.97 -9.06
CA HIS A 58 -0.94 -0.34 -10.35
C HIS A 58 0.06 0.77 -10.65
N TYR A 59 0.24 1.73 -9.73
CA TYR A 59 1.19 2.83 -9.92
C TYR A 59 2.62 2.30 -10.15
N PHE A 60 3.13 1.44 -9.26
CA PHE A 60 4.53 1.02 -9.32
C PHE A 60 4.82 0.04 -10.46
N SER A 61 3.88 -0.83 -10.83
CA SER A 61 4.08 -1.77 -11.94
C SER A 61 4.09 -1.05 -13.29
N TYR A 62 3.17 -0.10 -13.53
CA TYR A 62 3.14 0.69 -14.76
C TYR A 62 4.27 1.74 -14.85
N ASN A 63 4.81 2.19 -13.72
CA ASN A 63 5.93 3.12 -13.67
C ASN A 63 7.27 2.42 -13.39
N PHE A 64 7.32 1.08 -13.40
CA PHE A 64 8.47 0.32 -12.92
C PHE A 64 9.78 0.75 -13.60
N GLU A 65 9.77 0.75 -14.93
CA GLU A 65 10.91 1.15 -15.76
C GLU A 65 11.23 2.64 -15.63
N ASN A 66 10.20 3.49 -15.56
CA ASN A 66 10.37 4.94 -15.43
C ASN A 66 10.99 5.35 -14.09
N LEU A 67 10.69 4.58 -13.03
CA LEU A 67 11.25 4.77 -11.69
C LEU A 67 12.62 4.07 -11.54
N GLY A 68 13.00 3.22 -12.48
CA GLY A 68 14.21 2.40 -12.42
C GLY A 68 14.18 1.43 -11.24
N LEU A 69 13.01 0.84 -10.94
CA LEU A 69 12.88 -0.11 -9.84
C LEU A 69 13.69 -1.38 -10.10
N LYS A 70 14.22 -1.97 -9.04
CA LYS A 70 14.86 -3.29 -9.09
C LYS A 70 13.84 -4.41 -8.95
N LYS A 71 12.87 -4.24 -8.05
CA LYS A 71 11.84 -5.23 -7.72
C LYS A 71 10.64 -4.55 -7.06
N LEU A 72 9.45 -5.07 -7.33
CA LEU A 72 8.21 -4.69 -6.68
C LEU A 72 7.60 -5.93 -6.02
N ILE A 73 7.29 -5.81 -4.74
CA ILE A 73 6.64 -6.86 -3.94
C ILE A 73 5.30 -6.31 -3.43
N THR A 74 4.27 -7.13 -3.41
CA THR A 74 2.99 -6.80 -2.75
C THR A 74 2.43 -8.03 -2.05
N THR A 75 1.75 -7.81 -0.92
CA THR A 75 1.05 -8.86 -0.17
C THR A 75 -0.35 -8.39 0.16
N CYS A 76 -1.35 -9.27 -0.02
CA CYS A 76 -2.65 -9.11 0.64
C CYS A 76 -2.70 -9.85 1.95
N TYR A 77 -3.37 -9.22 2.90
CA TYR A 77 -4.03 -9.93 3.99
C TYR A 77 -5.31 -10.61 3.48
N LYS A 78 -5.51 -11.89 3.82
CA LYS A 78 -6.76 -12.60 3.53
C LYS A 78 -7.87 -12.03 4.41
N ASN A 79 -8.87 -11.40 3.80
CA ASN A 79 -10.06 -10.97 4.53
C ASN A 79 -10.83 -12.18 5.05
N GLN A 80 -11.02 -12.29 6.37
CA GLN A 80 -11.71 -13.40 7.03
C GLN A 80 -13.25 -13.34 6.90
N ASN A 81 -13.81 -12.21 6.43
CA ASN A 81 -15.26 -12.07 6.21
C ASN A 81 -15.64 -12.56 4.80
N MET A 82 -15.86 -13.87 4.73
CA MET A 82 -16.07 -14.66 3.52
C MET A 82 -17.52 -14.68 3.00
N GLU A 83 -18.39 -13.75 3.44
CA GLU A 83 -19.84 -13.92 3.25
C GLU A 83 -20.49 -13.15 2.11
N LEU A 84 -19.79 -12.34 1.32
CA LEU A 84 -20.49 -11.52 0.33
C LEU A 84 -20.33 -11.88 -1.15
N PHE A 85 -19.22 -12.47 -1.63
CA PHE A 85 -19.15 -12.84 -3.06
C PHE A 85 -18.24 -14.03 -3.38
N SER A 86 -18.84 -15.03 -4.01
CA SER A 86 -18.27 -16.12 -4.84
C SER A 86 -17.78 -17.41 -4.18
N GLN A 87 -18.44 -18.50 -4.58
CA GLN A 87 -18.02 -19.89 -4.43
C GLN A 87 -16.73 -20.10 -5.26
N ASN A 88 -15.68 -20.65 -4.62
CA ASN A 88 -14.32 -20.93 -5.12
C ASN A 88 -13.20 -19.97 -4.64
N SER A 89 -13.22 -19.61 -3.37
CA SER A 89 -12.12 -18.90 -2.71
C SER A 89 -10.97 -19.85 -2.34
N SER A 90 -9.85 -19.77 -3.06
CA SER A 90 -8.58 -20.30 -2.54
C SER A 90 -8.26 -19.66 -1.19
N GLU A 91 -8.22 -20.46 -0.13
CA GLU A 91 -8.13 -20.04 1.27
C GLU A 91 -6.81 -19.38 1.72
N ARG A 92 -5.88 -19.08 0.82
CA ARG A 92 -4.51 -18.68 1.19
C ARG A 92 -4.21 -17.28 0.68
N ALA A 93 -3.55 -16.50 1.53
CA ALA A 93 -3.02 -15.21 1.11
C ALA A 93 -1.98 -15.41 0.01
N ILE A 94 -1.82 -14.41 -0.85
CA ILE A 94 -0.84 -14.40 -1.92
C ILE A 94 0.09 -13.21 -1.79
N TYR A 95 1.24 -13.33 -2.42
CA TYR A 95 2.10 -12.20 -2.73
C TYR A 95 2.42 -12.16 -4.22
N LEU A 96 2.55 -10.95 -4.73
CA LEU A 96 2.99 -10.69 -6.10
C LEU A 96 4.44 -10.22 -6.07
N GLU A 97 5.23 -10.72 -7.01
CA GLU A 97 6.58 -10.25 -7.27
C GLU A 97 6.71 -9.86 -8.74
N TYR A 98 7.16 -8.63 -8.99
CA TYR A 98 7.41 -8.11 -10.32
C TYR A 98 8.84 -7.57 -10.41
N ASN A 99 9.57 -8.00 -11.44
CA ASN A 99 10.99 -7.67 -11.65
C ASN A 99 11.20 -6.85 -12.93
N GLY A 100 10.15 -6.22 -13.45
CA GLY A 100 10.19 -5.43 -14.67
C GLY A 100 9.74 -6.19 -15.92
N ASP A 101 9.69 -5.43 -17.00
CA ASP A 101 9.25 -5.87 -18.32
C ASP A 101 10.22 -6.89 -18.93
N LYS A 102 9.68 -7.93 -19.56
CA LYS A 102 10.45 -8.98 -20.25
C LYS A 102 10.21 -9.02 -21.75
N ASN A 103 9.13 -8.42 -22.24
CA ASN A 103 8.73 -8.49 -23.65
C ASN A 103 8.99 -7.17 -24.41
N GLY A 104 9.31 -6.08 -23.70
CA GLY A 104 9.67 -4.78 -24.26
C GLY A 104 8.51 -3.80 -24.43
N ASP A 105 7.27 -4.16 -24.04
CA ASP A 105 6.09 -3.30 -24.16
C ASP A 105 5.87 -2.34 -22.98
N LYS A 106 6.62 -2.53 -21.89
CA LYS A 106 6.55 -1.79 -20.62
C LYS A 106 5.17 -1.81 -19.95
N VAL A 107 4.37 -2.83 -20.24
CA VAL A 107 3.05 -3.05 -19.66
C VAL A 107 3.10 -4.31 -18.79
N PRO A 108 2.86 -4.20 -17.47
CA PRO A 108 2.93 -5.35 -16.58
C PRO A 108 1.86 -6.37 -16.96
N ASN A 109 2.26 -7.61 -17.21
CA ASN A 109 1.36 -8.68 -17.60
C ASN A 109 1.43 -9.91 -16.68
N PRO A 110 0.37 -10.75 -16.61
CA PRO A 110 0.33 -11.90 -15.70
C PRO A 110 1.45 -12.93 -15.90
N THR A 111 2.09 -12.98 -17.07
CA THR A 111 3.21 -13.91 -17.31
C THR A 111 4.54 -13.40 -16.73
N GLU A 112 4.65 -12.09 -16.52
CA GLU A 112 5.79 -11.45 -15.87
C GLU A 112 5.62 -11.33 -14.36
N ILE A 113 4.38 -11.17 -13.91
CA ILE A 113 4.02 -11.05 -12.49
C ILE A 113 4.04 -12.45 -11.86
N GLY A 114 5.01 -12.69 -10.99
CA GLY A 114 5.08 -13.92 -10.21
C GLY A 114 4.05 -13.93 -9.09
N ILE A 115 3.03 -14.78 -9.20
CA ILE A 115 2.05 -15.02 -8.13
C ILE A 115 2.54 -16.16 -7.24
N LYS A 116 2.68 -15.92 -5.94
CA LYS A 116 3.15 -16.91 -4.97
C LYS A 116 2.19 -17.00 -3.78
N LEU A 117 1.94 -18.23 -3.32
CA LEU A 117 1.06 -18.50 -2.18
C LEU A 117 1.84 -18.33 -0.87
N LEU A 118 1.24 -17.62 0.08
CA LEU A 118 1.67 -17.56 1.47
C LEU A 118 1.14 -18.76 2.24
N LYS A 119 1.85 -19.13 3.31
CA LYS A 119 1.44 -20.21 4.22
C LYS A 119 0.39 -19.73 5.22
N GLY A 120 0.51 -18.48 5.66
CA GLY A 120 -0.39 -17.80 6.58
C GLY A 120 -1.41 -16.91 5.86
N ASP A 121 -1.92 -15.96 6.61
CA ASP A 121 -2.99 -15.03 6.21
C ASP A 121 -2.48 -13.72 5.59
N GLY A 122 -1.16 -13.55 5.49
CA GLY A 122 -0.56 -12.32 4.96
C GLY A 122 -0.49 -11.17 5.97
N ASP A 123 -0.69 -11.42 7.27
CA ASP A 123 -0.45 -10.43 8.31
C ASP A 123 0.99 -9.94 8.25
N PHE A 124 1.21 -8.63 8.38
CA PHE A 124 2.54 -8.01 8.29
C PHE A 124 3.51 -8.50 9.39
N ARG A 125 2.97 -9.07 10.48
CA ARG A 125 3.72 -9.64 11.60
C ARG A 125 4.14 -11.08 11.35
N SER A 126 3.56 -11.75 10.37
CA SER A 126 3.87 -13.14 10.07
C SER A 126 5.34 -13.29 9.63
N PRO A 127 6.01 -14.42 9.95
CA PRO A 127 7.41 -14.62 9.57
C PRO A 127 7.66 -14.45 8.07
N GLU A 128 6.75 -14.91 7.22
CA GLU A 128 6.87 -14.76 5.76
C GLU A 128 6.75 -13.31 5.28
N SER A 129 5.84 -12.51 5.86
CA SER A 129 5.75 -11.07 5.58
C SER A 129 7.00 -10.32 6.05
N ILE A 130 7.60 -10.74 7.17
CA ILE A 130 8.87 -10.19 7.66
C ILE A 130 10.03 -10.53 6.70
N GLU A 131 10.09 -11.74 6.17
CA GLU A 131 11.11 -12.09 5.17
C GLU A 131 10.94 -11.30 3.86
N LEU A 132 9.72 -10.95 3.47
CA LEU A 132 9.47 -10.03 2.37
C LEU A 132 9.87 -8.59 2.73
N LEU A 133 9.55 -8.13 3.94
CA LEU A 133 9.95 -6.81 4.45
C LEU A 133 11.48 -6.66 4.45
N LYS A 134 12.21 -7.69 4.87
CA LYS A 134 13.68 -7.68 4.89
C LYS A 134 14.28 -7.45 3.50
N GLN A 135 13.67 -7.96 2.45
CA GLN A 135 14.09 -7.75 1.05
C GLN A 135 13.84 -6.33 0.55
N ALA A 136 12.89 -5.60 1.14
CA ALA A 136 12.51 -4.27 0.70
C ALA A 136 13.50 -3.19 1.16
N ASP A 137 13.77 -2.23 0.28
CA ASP A 137 14.50 -1.01 0.64
C ASP A 137 13.53 0.07 1.12
N ILE A 138 12.38 0.17 0.44
CA ILE A 138 11.35 1.18 0.68
C ILE A 138 10.00 0.49 0.81
N VAL A 139 9.22 0.90 1.80
CA VAL A 139 7.85 0.45 2.00
C VAL A 139 6.88 1.57 1.65
N VAL A 140 5.90 1.31 0.79
CA VAL A 140 4.90 2.32 0.38
C VAL A 140 3.52 1.73 0.52
N THR A 141 2.70 2.29 1.41
CA THR A 141 1.41 1.67 1.78
C THR A 141 0.42 2.65 2.42
N ASN A 142 -0.78 2.15 2.73
CA ASN A 142 -1.78 2.74 3.61
C ASN A 142 -2.31 1.66 4.57
N PRO A 143 -1.71 1.47 5.76
CA PRO A 143 -2.11 0.41 6.68
C PRO A 143 -3.43 0.78 7.40
N PRO A 144 -4.19 -0.21 7.90
CA PRO A 144 -5.36 0.06 8.73
C PRO A 144 -5.03 0.92 9.95
N PHE A 145 -5.90 1.88 10.25
CA PHE A 145 -5.70 2.85 11.32
C PHE A 145 -5.45 2.21 12.69
N SER A 146 -6.11 1.08 12.98
CA SER A 146 -5.94 0.31 14.22
C SER A 146 -4.55 -0.32 14.37
N LEU A 147 -3.87 -0.58 13.26
CA LEU A 147 -2.57 -1.26 13.23
C LEU A 147 -1.42 -0.29 12.91
N PHE A 148 -1.72 0.96 12.58
CA PHE A 148 -0.75 1.98 12.16
C PHE A 148 0.44 2.11 13.12
N ARG A 149 0.17 2.17 14.43
CA ARG A 149 1.22 2.31 15.47
C ARG A 149 2.19 1.12 15.46
N GLU A 150 1.64 -0.09 15.55
CA GLU A 150 2.44 -1.33 15.59
C GLU A 150 3.24 -1.49 14.30
N TYR A 151 2.62 -1.16 13.17
CA TYR A 151 3.25 -1.23 11.87
C TYR A 151 4.41 -0.24 11.70
N VAL A 152 4.23 1.04 12.07
CA VAL A 152 5.32 2.04 12.02
C VAL A 152 6.49 1.64 12.93
N ALA A 153 6.20 1.14 14.14
CA ALA A 153 7.24 0.66 15.04
C ALA A 153 8.07 -0.46 14.40
N GLN A 154 7.43 -1.41 13.72
CA GLN A 154 8.11 -2.46 12.98
C GLN A 154 8.97 -1.90 11.83
N LEU A 155 8.46 -0.96 11.03
CA LEU A 155 9.24 -0.36 9.94
C LEU A 155 10.51 0.33 10.46
N VAL A 156 10.41 1.00 11.61
CA VAL A 156 11.55 1.63 12.29
C VAL A 156 12.53 0.57 12.84
N GLU A 157 12.03 -0.49 13.47
CA GLU A 157 12.83 -1.60 13.99
C GLU A 157 13.67 -2.26 12.88
N TYR A 158 13.08 -2.48 11.71
CA TYR A 158 13.75 -3.04 10.53
C TYR A 158 14.50 -2.00 9.69
N ASN A 159 14.65 -0.77 10.20
CA ASN A 159 15.36 0.34 9.56
C ASN A 159 14.95 0.58 8.10
N LYS A 160 13.64 0.51 7.82
CA LYS A 160 13.10 0.70 6.48
C LYS A 160 12.86 2.16 6.20
N LYS A 161 13.13 2.58 4.95
CA LYS A 161 12.55 3.81 4.43
C LYS A 161 11.09 3.54 4.12
N PHE A 162 10.21 4.49 4.39
CA PHE A 162 8.80 4.28 4.12
C PHE A 162 8.08 5.58 3.76
N LEU A 163 7.00 5.42 3.01
CA LEU A 163 6.00 6.43 2.76
C LEU A 163 4.63 5.82 3.07
N ILE A 164 3.92 6.41 4.02
CA ILE A 164 2.56 5.99 4.34
C ILE A 164 1.59 7.08 3.88
N ILE A 165 0.77 6.76 2.89
CA ILE A 165 -0.21 7.70 2.31
C ILE A 165 -1.57 7.41 2.93
N GLY A 166 -2.01 8.27 3.85
CA GLY A 166 -3.27 8.12 4.55
C GLY A 166 -3.77 9.44 5.14
N SER A 167 -4.88 9.38 5.89
CA SER A 167 -5.48 10.57 6.49
C SER A 167 -4.58 11.25 7.53
N MET A 168 -4.51 12.58 7.50
CA MET A 168 -3.80 13.43 8.47
C MET A 168 -4.21 13.18 9.93
N ASN A 169 -5.37 12.57 10.17
CA ASN A 169 -5.80 12.18 11.52
C ASN A 169 -4.79 11.25 12.23
N ALA A 170 -3.98 10.49 11.48
CA ALA A 170 -2.92 9.64 12.03
C ALA A 170 -1.81 10.40 12.77
N ILE A 171 -1.71 11.72 12.59
CA ILE A 171 -0.70 12.57 13.25
C ILE A 171 -1.05 12.83 14.72
N THR A 172 -2.34 12.78 15.07
CA THR A 172 -2.83 13.16 16.41
C THR A 172 -2.49 12.16 17.51
N TYR A 173 -1.80 11.05 17.17
CA TYR A 173 -1.46 10.00 18.11
C TYR A 173 -0.23 10.32 18.97
N LYS A 174 -0.36 10.04 20.28
CA LYS A 174 0.69 10.28 21.28
C LYS A 174 2.00 9.56 20.96
N GLU A 175 1.94 8.46 20.24
CA GLU A 175 3.09 7.60 19.93
C GLU A 175 3.73 7.91 18.58
N ILE A 176 3.05 8.63 17.69
CA ILE A 176 3.62 9.15 16.44
C ILE A 176 4.40 10.43 16.69
N PHE A 177 3.91 11.28 17.59
CA PHE A 177 4.58 12.53 17.96
C PHE A 177 6.05 12.34 18.38
N PRO A 178 6.45 11.34 19.20
CA PRO A 178 7.86 11.07 19.50
C PRO A 178 8.72 10.83 18.27
N PHE A 179 8.22 10.12 17.25
CA PHE A 179 8.98 9.89 16.02
C PHE A 179 9.11 11.15 15.18
N ILE A 180 8.07 12.00 15.15
CA ILE A 180 8.13 13.33 14.51
C ILE A 180 9.14 14.22 15.27
N ALA A 181 9.04 14.28 16.60
CA ALA A 181 9.93 15.07 17.46
C ALA A 181 11.40 14.62 17.38
N GLN A 182 11.64 13.33 17.11
CA GLN A 182 12.97 12.77 16.88
C GLN A 182 13.45 12.91 15.43
N ASN A 183 12.73 13.63 14.55
CA ASN A 183 13.03 13.74 13.12
C ASN A 183 13.20 12.38 12.43
N LYS A 184 12.33 11.41 12.77
CA LYS A 184 12.26 10.10 12.12
C LYS A 184 11.11 9.99 11.13
N ILE A 185 10.08 10.84 11.26
CA ILE A 185 8.90 10.91 10.39
C ILE A 185 8.65 12.37 10.02
N TRP A 186 8.29 12.61 8.77
CA TRP A 186 7.87 13.92 8.25
C TRP A 186 6.51 13.80 7.58
N LEU A 187 5.78 14.90 7.55
CA LEU A 187 4.47 15.00 6.91
C LEU A 187 4.65 15.53 5.49
N GLY A 188 4.05 14.85 4.52
CA GLY A 188 3.85 15.32 3.16
C GLY A 188 2.60 16.20 3.05
N TYR A 189 2.51 17.02 1.99
CA TYR A 189 1.40 17.95 1.72
C TYR A 189 0.89 17.81 0.29
#